data_AF-A0A7S2C5B1-F1
#
_entry.id   AF-A0A7S2C5B1-F1
#
_cell.length_a   1.000
_cell.length_b   1.000
_cell.length_c   1.000
_cell.angle_alpha   90.00
_cell.angle_beta   90.00
_cell.angle_gamma   90.00
#
_symmetry.space_group_name_H-M   'P 1'
#
loop_
_entity.id
_entity.type
_entity.pdbx_description
1 polymer ?
#
loop_
_entity_poly.entity_id
_entity_poly.type
_entity_poly.pdbx_seq_one_letter_code
_entity_poly.pdbx_strand_id
1 'polypeptide(L)'
;YERYPDLRPLSQMSSLDRTWIDQVHGVFPHINLTEAWEEVSVRCLSPQGLLEEVGLRSEDVDAITVDVEGLDTQLLELFLALDGFDPLIVEFDAFSMKYVQDNSSDFVGAALMPVLGRLASRGYDVHHTADGIT
;
A
#
# COMPACT_ATOMS: atom_id res chain seq x y z
N TYR A 1 -3.37 18.21 13.83
CA TYR A 1 -1.93 18.16 14.14
C TYR A 1 -1.43 19.30 15.02
N GLU A 2 -1.85 20.56 14.85
CA GLU A 2 -1.39 21.66 15.75
C GLU A 2 -1.72 21.42 17.23
N ARG A 3 -2.82 20.72 17.51
CA ARG A 3 -3.27 20.42 18.88
C ARG A 3 -2.61 19.18 19.50
N TYR A 4 -2.09 18.27 18.67
CA TYR A 4 -1.53 16.97 19.06
C TYR A 4 -0.43 16.57 18.05
N PRO A 5 0.76 17.21 18.10
CA PRO A 5 1.83 16.99 17.13
C PRO A 5 2.45 15.58 17.21
N ASP A 6 2.34 14.97 18.38
CA ASP A 6 2.69 13.59 18.72
C ASP A 6 1.83 12.53 17.98
N LEU A 7 0.68 12.91 17.43
CA LEU A 7 -0.13 12.05 16.54
C LEU A 7 0.36 12.05 15.09
N ARG A 8 1.32 12.89 14.71
CA ARG A 8 1.78 13.01 13.32
C ARG A 8 2.29 11.68 12.70
N PRO A 9 2.96 10.79 13.44
CA PRO A 9 3.29 9.47 12.91
C PRO A 9 2.05 8.65 12.54
N LEU A 10 0.93 8.82 13.27
CA LEU A 10 -0.32 8.10 12.98
C LEU A 10 -1.03 8.62 11.72
N SER A 11 -0.84 9.88 11.30
CA SER A 11 -1.34 10.36 9.99
C SER A 11 -0.77 9.59 8.81
N GLN A 12 0.44 9.08 8.98
CA GLN A 12 1.22 8.42 7.94
C GLN A 12 0.94 6.91 7.93
N MET A 13 -0.15 6.48 8.57
CA MET A 13 -0.54 5.08 8.69
C MET A 13 -1.99 4.99 8.21
N SER A 14 -2.17 4.82 6.90
CA SER A 14 -3.47 4.97 6.23
C SER A 14 -4.38 3.74 6.33
N SER A 15 -3.87 2.62 6.85
CA SER A 15 -4.65 1.40 7.12
C SER A 15 -4.72 1.10 8.62
N LEU A 16 -5.72 1.66 9.28
CA LEU A 16 -6.03 1.37 10.68
C LEU A 16 -7.25 0.45 10.71
N ASP A 17 -7.03 -0.87 10.63
CA ASP A 17 -8.06 -1.78 11.13
C ASP A 17 -8.09 -1.70 12.67
N ARG A 18 -9.19 -2.15 13.27
CA ARG A 18 -9.35 -2.10 14.74
C ARG A 18 -8.27 -2.91 15.47
N THR A 19 -7.82 -4.00 14.84
CA THR A 19 -6.74 -4.87 15.35
C THR A 19 -5.46 -4.08 15.57
N TRP A 20 -5.15 -3.14 14.68
CA TRP A 20 -3.95 -2.31 14.79
C TRP A 20 -4.07 -1.28 15.92
N ILE A 21 -5.23 -0.64 16.08
CA ILE A 21 -5.48 0.28 17.21
C ILE A 21 -5.26 -0.44 18.54
N ASP A 22 -5.74 -1.69 18.64
CA ASP A 22 -5.54 -2.52 19.82
C ASP A 22 -4.05 -2.88 20.05
N GLN A 23 -3.27 -3.04 18.98
CA GLN A 23 -1.83 -3.32 19.05
C GLN A 23 -0.99 -2.11 19.48
N VAL A 24 -1.39 -0.89 19.09
CA VAL A 24 -0.68 0.34 19.49
C VAL A 24 -1.24 0.97 20.77
N HIS A 25 -2.33 0.41 21.31
CA HIS A 25 -2.88 0.83 22.58
C HIS A 25 -1.83 0.69 23.69
N GLY A 26 -1.39 1.82 24.25
CA GLY A 26 -0.34 1.88 25.27
C GLY A 26 1.06 2.25 24.75
N VAL A 27 1.29 2.28 23.43
CA VAL A 27 2.51 2.85 22.82
C VAL A 27 2.52 4.38 23.00
N PHE A 28 1.35 5.00 22.95
CA PHE A 28 1.14 6.42 23.21
C PHE A 28 0.34 6.60 24.50
N PRO A 29 0.97 6.53 25.69
CA PRO A 29 0.29 6.43 26.98
C PRO A 29 -0.56 7.66 27.37
N HIS A 30 -0.47 8.76 26.60
CA HIS A 30 -1.24 9.98 26.81
C HIS A 30 -2.37 10.17 25.80
N ILE A 31 -2.51 9.25 24.84
CA ILE A 31 -3.49 9.31 23.76
C ILE A 31 -4.47 8.16 23.97
N ASN A 32 -5.69 8.49 24.40
CA ASN A 32 -6.77 7.52 24.43
C ASN A 32 -7.36 7.36 23.02
N LEU A 33 -6.80 6.43 22.23
CA LEU A 33 -7.29 6.13 20.88
C LEU A 33 -8.73 5.59 20.87
N THR A 34 -9.26 5.12 22.01
CA THR A 34 -10.63 4.59 22.11
C THR A 34 -11.71 5.68 22.11
N GLU A 35 -11.34 6.96 22.30
CA GLU A 35 -12.27 8.09 22.34
C GLU A 35 -12.32 8.90 21.02
N ALA A 36 -11.43 8.61 20.06
CA ALA A 36 -11.26 9.39 18.84
C ALA A 36 -11.27 8.53 17.57
N TRP A 37 -12.20 7.58 17.48
CA TRP A 37 -12.41 6.78 16.28
C TRP A 37 -13.88 6.81 15.86
N GLU A 38 -14.09 6.74 14.55
CA GLU A 38 -15.39 6.57 13.93
C GLU A 38 -15.28 5.40 12.96
N GLU A 39 -16.18 4.41 13.08
CA GLU A 39 -16.31 3.35 12.09
C GLU A 39 -17.11 3.89 10.91
N VAL A 40 -16.44 4.05 9.76
CA VAL A 40 -17.07 4.46 8.51
C VAL A 40 -17.08 3.26 7.57
N SER A 41 -18.26 2.91 7.07
CA SER A 41 -18.35 1.93 5.98
C SER A 41 -17.84 2.56 4.69
N VAL A 42 -16.77 2.00 4.15
CA VAL A 42 -16.24 2.37 2.84
C VAL A 42 -16.66 1.33 1.81
N ARG A 43 -16.95 1.78 0.60
CA ARG A 43 -17.28 0.89 -0.52
C ARG A 43 -15.98 0.34 -1.09
N CYS A 44 -15.82 -0.98 -1.03
CA CYS A 44 -14.67 -1.67 -1.62
C CYS A 44 -15.01 -2.14 -3.03
N LEU A 45 -14.09 -1.92 -3.97
CA LEU A 45 -14.16 -2.41 -5.33
C LEU A 45 -13.01 -3.38 -5.59
N SER A 46 -13.25 -4.37 -6.45
CA SER A 46 -12.14 -5.09 -7.09
C SER A 46 -11.45 -4.19 -8.10
N PRO A 47 -10.20 -4.49 -8.51
CA PRO A 47 -9.55 -3.76 -9.60
C PRO A 47 -10.40 -3.65 -10.86
N GLN A 48 -11.02 -4.75 -11.29
CA GLN A 48 -11.94 -4.77 -12.42
C GLN A 48 -13.14 -3.81 -12.19
N GLY A 49 -13.76 -3.87 -11.01
CA GLY A 49 -14.89 -2.98 -10.68
C GLY A 49 -14.51 -1.51 -10.60
N LEU A 50 -13.29 -1.20 -10.16
CA LEU A 50 -12.75 0.16 -10.17
C LEU A 50 -12.61 0.70 -11.60
N LEU A 51 -12.04 -0.10 -12.51
CA LEU A 51 -11.89 0.29 -13.91
C LEU A 51 -13.24 0.46 -14.61
N GLU A 52 -14.17 -0.46 -14.39
CA GLU A 52 -15.53 -0.39 -14.94
C GLU A 52 -16.27 0.87 -14.51
N GLU A 53 -16.12 1.29 -13.26
CA GLU A 53 -16.76 2.49 -12.72
C GLU A 53 -16.32 3.77 -13.43
N VAL A 54 -15.05 3.83 -13.84
CA VAL A 54 -14.50 4.96 -14.60
C VAL A 54 -14.59 4.75 -16.12
N GLY A 55 -15.23 3.67 -16.58
CA GLY A 55 -15.42 3.37 -18.00
C GLY A 55 -14.12 2.98 -18.72
N LEU A 56 -13.15 2.40 -18.00
CA LEU A 56 -11.88 1.92 -18.53
C LEU A 56 -11.84 0.39 -18.56
N ARG A 57 -10.99 -0.14 -19.44
CA ARG A 57 -10.56 -1.53 -19.46
C ARG A 57 -9.12 -1.62 -18.94
N SER A 58 -8.69 -2.82 -18.59
CA SER A 58 -7.32 -3.07 -18.11
C SER A 58 -6.23 -2.59 -19.07
N GLU A 59 -6.46 -2.76 -20.38
CA GLU A 59 -5.52 -2.33 -21.43
C GLU A 59 -5.47 -0.82 -21.65
N ASP A 60 -6.42 -0.08 -21.07
CA ASP A 60 -6.47 1.38 -21.16
C ASP A 60 -5.63 2.05 -20.05
N VAL A 61 -4.99 1.28 -19.15
CA VAL A 61 -4.18 1.81 -18.04
C VAL A 61 -2.73 1.93 -18.46
N ASP A 62 -2.27 3.16 -18.72
CA ASP A 62 -0.86 3.44 -19.05
C ASP A 62 0.07 3.44 -17.82
N ALA A 63 -0.46 3.76 -16.64
CA ALA A 63 0.31 3.85 -15.41
C ALA A 63 -0.54 3.50 -14.18
N ILE A 64 0.08 2.86 -13.20
CA ILE A 64 -0.52 2.60 -11.89
C ILE A 64 0.43 3.00 -10.77
N THR A 65 -0.09 3.75 -9.81
CA THR A 65 0.59 4.05 -8.55
C THR A 65 -0.24 3.46 -7.41
N VAL A 66 0.39 2.63 -6.57
CA VAL A 66 -0.25 2.00 -5.41
C VAL A 66 0.41 2.50 -4.12
N ASP A 67 -0.38 3.14 -3.27
CA ASP A 67 0.06 3.61 -1.96
C ASP A 67 -1.04 3.27 -0.93
N VAL A 68 -0.89 2.10 -0.29
CA VAL A 68 -1.90 1.51 0.60
C VAL A 68 -1.27 1.12 1.95
N GLU A 69 -0.17 1.76 2.32
CA GLU A 69 0.48 1.65 3.63
C GLU A 69 0.56 0.21 4.17
N GLY A 70 1.07 -0.71 3.33
CA GLY A 70 1.38 -2.09 3.72
C GLY A 70 0.60 -3.18 2.95
N LEU A 71 -0.38 -2.81 2.14
CA LEU A 71 -1.12 -3.75 1.27
C LEU A 71 -0.77 -3.61 -0.22
N ASP A 72 0.25 -2.81 -0.52
CA ASP A 72 0.63 -2.36 -1.86
C ASP A 72 0.89 -3.52 -2.81
N THR A 73 1.73 -4.48 -2.39
CA THR A 73 2.09 -5.65 -3.19
C THR A 73 0.90 -6.57 -3.43
N GLN A 74 0.00 -6.70 -2.46
CA GLN A 74 -1.20 -7.53 -2.57
C GLN A 74 -2.19 -6.91 -3.54
N LEU A 75 -2.41 -5.60 -3.46
CA LEU A 75 -3.30 -4.89 -4.37
C LEU A 75 -2.74 -4.90 -5.79
N LEU A 76 -1.44 -4.68 -5.96
CA LEU A 76 -0.79 -4.73 -7.26
C LEU A 76 -0.90 -6.12 -7.92
N GLU A 77 -0.75 -7.22 -7.16
CA GLU A 77 -0.99 -8.58 -7.69
C GLU A 77 -2.41 -8.75 -8.26
N LEU A 78 -3.42 -8.13 -7.63
CA LEU A 78 -4.80 -8.18 -8.14
C LEU A 78 -4.94 -7.47 -9.49
N PHE A 79 -4.25 -6.35 -9.70
CA PHE A 79 -4.19 -5.66 -11.00
C PHE A 79 -3.42 -6.46 -12.03
N LEU A 80 -2.24 -6.98 -11.68
CA LEU A 80 -1.43 -7.82 -12.57
C LEU A 80 -2.15 -9.12 -12.97
N ALA A 81 -3.16 -9.55 -12.23
CA ALA A 81 -4.00 -10.71 -12.57
C ALA A 81 -5.10 -10.40 -13.60
N LEU A 82 -5.37 -9.13 -13.91
CA LEU A 82 -6.36 -8.76 -14.93
C LEU A 82 -5.83 -9.06 -16.34
N ASP A 83 -6.70 -9.58 -17.20
CA ASP A 83 -6.38 -9.79 -18.61
C ASP A 83 -6.18 -8.45 -19.32
N GLY A 84 -5.14 -8.36 -20.16
CA GLY A 84 -4.76 -7.14 -20.86
C GLY A 84 -4.16 -6.03 -19.99
N PHE A 85 -3.96 -6.23 -18.69
CA PHE A 85 -3.30 -5.23 -17.83
C PHE A 85 -1.79 -5.21 -18.05
N ASP A 86 -1.33 -4.22 -18.81
CA ASP A 86 0.07 -4.03 -19.22
C ASP A 86 0.49 -2.56 -19.15
N PRO A 87 0.49 -1.94 -17.96
CA PRO A 87 0.81 -0.52 -17.82
C PRO A 87 2.26 -0.23 -18.18
N LEU A 88 2.56 0.92 -18.77
CA LEU A 88 3.94 1.34 -19.04
C LEU A 88 4.72 1.63 -17.76
N ILE A 89 4.04 2.06 -16.70
CA ILE A 89 4.65 2.45 -15.42
C ILE A 89 3.91 1.77 -14.26
N VAL A 90 4.68 1.15 -13.37
CA VAL A 90 4.19 0.58 -12.10
C VAL A 90 4.99 1.21 -10.98
N GLU A 91 4.30 1.95 -10.11
CA GLU A 91 4.87 2.56 -8.91
C GLU A 91 4.11 2.03 -7.69
N PHE A 92 4.83 1.66 -6.64
CA PHE A 92 4.20 1.25 -5.38
C PHE A 92 5.13 1.48 -4.19
N ASP A 93 4.56 1.77 -3.01
CA ASP A 93 5.39 1.86 -1.80
C ASP A 93 5.76 0.45 -1.34
N ALA A 94 7.06 0.16 -1.37
CA ALA A 94 7.61 -1.02 -0.71
C ALA A 94 7.80 -0.72 0.79
N PHE A 95 6.75 -0.22 1.47
CA PHE A 95 6.79 0.38 2.81
C PHE A 95 7.60 -0.47 3.80
N SER A 96 7.38 -1.78 3.79
CA SER A 96 8.06 -2.72 4.68
C SER A 96 9.58 -2.71 4.51
N MET A 97 10.12 -2.44 3.31
CA MET A 97 11.58 -2.32 3.11
C MET A 97 12.20 -1.20 3.94
N LYS A 98 11.44 -0.15 4.29
CA LYS A 98 11.93 0.94 5.16
C LYS A 98 12.23 0.47 6.59
N TYR A 99 11.63 -0.64 7.02
CA TYR A 99 11.72 -1.15 8.40
C TYR A 99 12.46 -2.48 8.51
N VAL A 100 12.85 -3.06 7.39
CA VAL A 100 13.55 -4.34 7.32
C VAL A 100 15.06 -4.07 7.46
N GLN A 101 15.60 -4.35 8.66
CA GLN A 101 17.02 -4.13 8.97
C GLN A 101 17.95 -5.21 8.36
N ASP A 102 17.40 -6.32 7.89
CA ASP A 102 18.13 -7.40 7.23
C ASP A 102 17.33 -7.95 6.04
N ASN A 103 18.00 -8.40 4.97
CA ASN A 103 17.33 -9.02 3.81
C ASN A 103 16.62 -10.37 4.15
N SER A 104 16.42 -10.69 5.43
CA SER A 104 15.83 -11.94 5.91
C SER A 104 14.40 -11.83 6.43
N SER A 105 13.74 -10.66 6.32
CA SER A 105 12.33 -10.60 6.69
C SER A 105 11.46 -11.49 5.79
N ASP A 106 10.53 -12.22 6.40
CA ASP A 106 9.53 -13.02 5.70
C ASP A 106 8.76 -12.19 4.65
N PHE A 107 8.60 -10.88 4.87
CA PHE A 107 7.95 -9.98 3.92
C PHE A 107 8.70 -9.86 2.60
N VAL A 108 10.02 -9.63 2.63
CA VAL A 108 10.80 -9.45 1.40
C VAL A 108 10.70 -10.70 0.53
N GLY A 109 10.90 -11.87 1.14
CA GLY A 109 10.83 -13.14 0.43
C GLY A 109 9.43 -13.54 -0.02
N ALA A 110 8.41 -13.37 0.83
CA ALA A 110 7.07 -13.89 0.57
C ALA A 110 6.14 -12.92 -0.16
N ALA A 111 6.33 -11.61 -0.03
CA ALA A 111 5.42 -10.61 -0.57
C ALA A 111 6.06 -9.78 -1.69
N LEU A 112 7.29 -9.28 -1.51
CA LEU A 112 7.92 -8.39 -2.48
C LEU A 112 8.56 -9.14 -3.66
N MET A 113 9.37 -10.17 -3.38
CA MET A 113 10.08 -10.91 -4.42
C MET A 113 9.16 -11.54 -5.49
N PRO A 114 7.97 -12.10 -5.15
CA PRO A 114 7.04 -12.59 -6.17
C PRO A 114 6.56 -11.50 -7.13
N VAL A 115 6.19 -10.33 -6.60
CA VAL A 115 5.76 -9.18 -7.41
C VAL A 115 6.88 -8.73 -8.34
N LEU A 116 8.09 -8.56 -7.81
CA LEU A 116 9.26 -8.17 -8.63
C LEU A 116 9.58 -9.22 -9.70
N GLY A 117 9.48 -10.51 -9.38
CA GLY A 117 9.66 -11.59 -10.33
C GLY A 117 8.61 -11.57 -11.45
N ARG A 118 7.35 -11.26 -11.12
CA ARG A 118 6.26 -11.12 -12.08
C ARG A 118 6.48 -9.90 -13.00
N LEU A 119 6.84 -8.75 -12.44
CA LEU A 119 7.17 -7.55 -13.22
C LEU A 119 8.38 -7.82 -14.14
N ALA A 120 9.46 -8.41 -13.63
CA ALA A 120 10.62 -8.77 -14.44
C ALA A 120 10.24 -9.74 -15.59
N SER A 121 9.35 -10.71 -15.35
CA SER A 121 8.87 -11.64 -16.39
C SER A 121 8.08 -10.96 -17.52
N ARG A 122 7.56 -9.76 -17.26
CA ARG A 122 6.86 -8.91 -18.24
C ARG A 122 7.78 -7.88 -18.89
N GLY A 123 9.07 -7.87 -18.55
CA GLY A 123 10.06 -6.99 -19.16
C GLY A 123 10.20 -5.62 -18.50
N TYR A 124 9.66 -5.44 -17.29
CA TYR A 124 9.88 -4.20 -16.54
C TYR A 124 11.31 -4.16 -15.96
N ASP A 125 11.93 -3.00 -16.10
CA ASP A 125 13.13 -2.65 -15.35
C ASP A 125 12.73 -2.11 -13.96
N VAL A 126 13.43 -2.56 -12.91
CA VAL A 126 13.15 -2.16 -11.53
C VAL A 126 14.07 -1.00 -11.14
N HIS A 127 13.46 0.10 -10.73
CA HIS A 127 14.17 1.28 -10.23
C HIS A 127 13.73 1.54 -8.78
N HIS A 128 14.69 1.88 -7.92
CA HIS A 128 14.42 2.32 -6.55
C HIS A 128 14.71 3.80 -6.45
N THR A 129 13.68 4.61 -6.17
CA THR A 129 13.82 6.02 -5.86
C THR A 129 14.14 6.16 -4.37
N ALA A 130 15.36 6.59 -4.07
CA ALA A 130 15.82 6.77 -2.69
C ALA A 130 15.26 8.04 -2.02
N ASP A 131 14.47 8.84 -2.75
CA ASP A 131 14.07 10.18 -2.34
C ASP A 131 12.55 10.31 -2.41
N GLY A 132 11.93 10.54 -1.25
CA GLY A 132 10.64 11.20 -1.21
C GLY A 132 10.74 12.53 -1.95
N ILE A 133 9.74 12.81 -2.78
CA ILE A 133 9.57 14.04 -3.55
C ILE A 133 10.10 15.25 -2.74
N THR A 134 11.15 15.90 -3.26
CA THR A 134 11.62 17.22 -2.81
C THR A 134 10.96 18.32 -3.62
#